data_AF-A0A9P3ZQ55-F1
#
_entry.id   AF-A0A9P3ZQ55-F1
#
_cell.length_a   1.000
_cell.length_b   1.000
_cell.length_c   1.000
_cell.angle_alpha   90.00
_cell.angle_beta   90.00
_cell.angle_gamma   90.00
#
_symmetry.space_group_name_H-M   'P 1'
#
loop_
_entity.id
_entity.type
_entity.pdbx_description
1 polymer ?
#
loop_
_entity_poly.entity_id
_entity_poly.type
_entity_poly.pdbx_seq_one_letter_code
_entity_poly.pdbx_strand_id
1 'polypeptide(L)'
;MLALILSLATGRGEPVQLARTIPIPWNKEILKDPETASSQLKSLLEEGRLEEFYVLAKKKLHDSRQELKETNRFSEKGYLDRLWMLYYITAVPLLTVDYSPDVPHPRFNKDDYVLKRAALMQIAFELISDEDYLRYERQHHKELVHLFASYSAGLLKRVRESYDPDLEEKLKKMKFQSRKDDPAEISKRNYLFFINKQILRDNRNSTIPSYINMMEELLMGRLWSYFHGQPREVEKYIKLAGYQSEEEIDELIFRTLARTPKTEFLYQGARGKRYERKIRSGKESSVNDRYLHSIDRALKAQKAKAGQ
;
A
#
# COMPACT_ATOMS: atom_id res chain seq x y z
N MET A 1 32.80 42.41 -20.30
CA MET A 1 32.07 41.23 -20.82
C MET A 1 32.53 40.01 -20.05
N LEU A 2 31.84 39.70 -18.94
CA LEU A 2 32.10 38.52 -18.11
C LEU A 2 30.98 37.53 -18.36
N ALA A 3 31.32 36.39 -18.94
CA ALA A 3 30.41 35.30 -19.21
C ALA A 3 29.93 34.69 -17.89
N LEU A 4 28.63 34.82 -17.62
CA LEU A 4 27.94 34.10 -16.56
C LEU A 4 27.85 32.62 -16.98
N ILE A 5 28.74 31.79 -16.47
CA ILE A 5 28.58 30.34 -16.53
C ILE A 5 27.46 29.99 -15.53
N LEU A 6 26.26 29.79 -16.06
CA LEU A 6 25.17 29.09 -15.39
C LEU A 6 25.63 27.66 -15.11
N SER A 7 26.18 27.41 -13.92
CA SER A 7 26.21 26.05 -13.40
C SER A 7 24.80 25.68 -12.98
N LEU A 8 24.03 25.07 -13.89
CA LEU A 8 22.95 24.19 -13.51
C LEU A 8 23.59 23.08 -12.67
N ALA A 9 23.53 23.21 -11.36
CA ALA A 9 23.85 22.14 -10.44
C ALA A 9 22.80 21.04 -10.68
N THR A 10 23.04 20.17 -11.65
CA THR A 10 22.42 18.85 -11.75
C THR A 10 22.95 18.02 -10.59
N GLY A 11 22.48 18.31 -9.38
CA GLY A 11 22.74 17.47 -8.22
C GLY A 11 22.06 16.13 -8.45
N ARG A 12 22.75 15.17 -9.09
CA ARG A 12 22.33 13.77 -9.05
C ARG A 12 22.39 13.35 -7.59
N GLY A 13 21.23 13.02 -7.01
CA GLY A 13 21.17 12.41 -5.70
C GLY A 13 21.70 10.97 -5.77
N GLU A 14 21.98 10.38 -4.61
CA GLU A 14 22.25 8.94 -4.55
C GLU A 14 21.06 8.16 -5.12
N PRO A 15 21.29 7.09 -5.93
CA PRO A 15 20.21 6.27 -6.47
C PRO A 15 19.26 5.75 -5.37
N VAL A 16 17.96 5.80 -5.64
CA VAL A 16 16.92 5.35 -4.70
C VAL A 16 17.02 3.83 -4.46
N GLN A 17 17.15 3.44 -3.19
CA GLN A 17 17.24 2.03 -2.81
C GLN A 17 15.86 1.36 -2.84
N LEU A 18 15.66 0.47 -3.82
CA LEU A 18 14.44 -0.31 -3.97
C LEU A 18 14.39 -1.53 -3.04
N ALA A 19 13.20 -1.91 -2.61
CA ALA A 19 12.97 -3.11 -1.81
C ALA A 19 13.36 -4.38 -2.57
N ARG A 20 14.47 -5.01 -2.19
CA ARG A 20 15.00 -6.22 -2.84
C ARG A 20 14.09 -7.45 -2.74
N THR A 21 13.14 -7.45 -1.80
CA THR A 21 12.19 -8.54 -1.60
C THR A 21 11.03 -8.52 -2.60
N ILE A 22 10.88 -7.45 -3.38
CA ILE A 22 9.82 -7.33 -4.38
C ILE A 22 10.32 -7.97 -5.68
N PRO A 23 9.62 -9.00 -6.21
CA PRO A 23 10.02 -9.65 -7.45
C PRO A 23 9.92 -8.68 -8.64
N ILE A 24 10.82 -8.83 -9.62
CA ILE A 24 10.78 -8.04 -10.84
C ILE A 24 9.93 -8.73 -11.92
N PRO A 25 9.30 -7.98 -12.85
CA PRO A 25 8.74 -8.56 -14.06
C PRO A 25 9.81 -9.27 -14.90
N TRP A 26 9.42 -10.32 -15.63
CA TRP A 26 10.35 -11.17 -16.38
C TRP A 26 10.94 -10.48 -17.63
N ASN A 27 10.16 -9.65 -18.32
CA ASN A 27 10.59 -8.99 -19.55
C ASN A 27 11.28 -7.65 -19.24
N LYS A 28 12.58 -7.54 -19.45
CA LYS A 28 13.36 -6.30 -19.24
C LYS A 28 13.51 -5.46 -20.51
N GLU A 29 13.13 -5.98 -21.67
CA GLU A 29 13.34 -5.33 -22.97
C GLU A 29 12.56 -4.02 -23.08
N ILE A 30 11.39 -3.95 -22.46
CA ILE A 30 10.57 -2.73 -22.40
C ILE A 30 11.33 -1.53 -21.80
N LEU A 31 12.30 -1.79 -20.89
CA LEU A 31 13.11 -0.74 -20.24
C LEU A 31 14.18 -0.14 -21.16
N LYS A 32 14.36 -0.67 -22.37
CA LYS A 32 15.29 -0.11 -23.37
C LYS A 32 14.65 1.00 -24.19
N ASP A 33 13.32 1.09 -24.20
CA ASP A 33 12.59 2.10 -24.94
C ASP A 33 12.38 3.35 -24.07
N PRO A 34 13.06 4.49 -24.36
CA PRO A 34 13.00 5.70 -23.54
C PRO A 34 11.60 6.36 -23.52
N GLU A 35 10.72 6.03 -24.46
CA GLU A 35 9.36 6.57 -24.52
C GLU A 35 8.42 5.90 -23.50
N THR A 36 8.80 4.73 -22.97
CA THR A 36 8.00 4.01 -21.99
C THR A 36 7.97 4.71 -20.64
N ALA A 37 6.83 4.62 -19.95
CA ALA A 37 6.68 5.22 -18.64
C ALA A 37 7.65 4.60 -17.63
N SER A 38 7.84 3.28 -17.69
CA SER A 38 8.78 2.56 -16.83
C SER A 38 10.23 3.00 -17.01
N SER A 39 10.68 3.30 -18.22
CA SER A 39 12.04 3.81 -18.46
C SER A 39 12.23 5.21 -17.89
N GLN A 40 11.24 6.10 -18.07
CA GLN A 40 11.27 7.45 -17.50
C GLN A 40 11.29 7.41 -15.96
N LEU A 41 10.47 6.55 -15.36
CA LEU A 41 10.45 6.34 -13.92
C LEU A 41 11.76 5.76 -13.38
N LYS A 42 12.37 4.82 -14.11
CA LYS A 42 13.67 4.24 -13.77
C LYS A 42 14.76 5.31 -13.73
N SER A 43 14.83 6.20 -14.72
CA SER A 43 15.81 7.30 -14.76
C SER A 43 15.72 8.18 -13.51
N LEU A 44 14.49 8.54 -13.10
CA LEU A 44 14.28 9.35 -11.89
C LEU A 44 14.79 8.64 -10.63
N LEU A 45 14.60 7.32 -10.52
CA LEU A 45 15.11 6.53 -9.40
C LEU A 45 16.64 6.45 -9.40
N GLU A 46 17.26 6.28 -10.57
CA GLU A 46 18.73 6.25 -10.72
C GLU A 46 19.36 7.62 -10.43
N GLU A 47 18.66 8.72 -10.69
CA GLU A 47 19.07 10.09 -10.40
C GLU A 47 18.78 10.54 -8.96
N GLY A 48 18.14 9.70 -8.14
CA GLY A 48 17.77 10.04 -6.76
C GLY A 48 16.54 10.96 -6.63
N ARG A 49 15.79 11.20 -7.71
CA ARG A 49 14.70 12.18 -7.81
C ARG A 49 13.35 11.60 -7.35
N LEU A 50 13.28 11.24 -6.07
CA LEU A 50 12.14 10.51 -5.50
C LEU A 50 10.81 11.28 -5.53
N GLU A 51 10.80 12.58 -5.23
CA GLU A 51 9.57 13.40 -5.30
C GLU A 51 8.99 13.43 -6.71
N GLU A 52 9.86 13.61 -7.70
CA GLU A 52 9.47 13.68 -9.11
C GLU A 52 9.00 12.32 -9.62
N PHE A 53 9.62 11.23 -9.14
CA PHE A 53 9.12 9.88 -9.38
C PHE A 53 7.66 9.76 -8.96
N TYR A 54 7.29 10.20 -7.75
CA TYR A 54 5.93 10.08 -7.26
C TYR A 54 4.92 10.88 -8.10
N VAL A 55 5.29 12.10 -8.50
CA VAL A 55 4.46 12.95 -9.36
C VAL A 55 4.26 12.30 -10.73
N LEU A 56 5.35 11.87 -11.37
CA LEU A 56 5.29 11.27 -12.70
C LEU A 56 4.56 9.92 -12.66
N ALA A 57 4.84 9.06 -11.69
CA ALA A 57 4.23 7.75 -11.57
C ALA A 57 2.71 7.85 -11.37
N LYS A 58 2.24 8.82 -10.57
CA LYS A 58 0.81 9.08 -10.40
C LYS A 58 0.13 9.48 -11.71
N LYS A 59 0.77 10.35 -12.49
CA LYS A 59 0.27 10.74 -13.82
C LYS A 59 0.23 9.55 -14.77
N LYS A 60 1.36 8.84 -14.95
CA LYS A 60 1.47 7.71 -15.89
C LYS A 60 0.53 6.54 -15.53
N LEU A 61 0.38 6.26 -14.24
CA LEU A 61 -0.56 5.24 -13.76
C LEU A 61 -2.04 5.64 -14.01
N HIS A 62 -2.34 6.93 -13.94
CA HIS A 62 -3.66 7.46 -14.31
C HIS A 62 -3.89 7.37 -15.82
N ASP A 63 -2.94 7.83 -16.62
CA ASP A 63 -3.03 7.85 -18.09
C ASP A 63 -3.21 6.42 -18.63
N SER A 64 -2.39 5.47 -18.15
CA SER A 64 -2.51 4.03 -18.49
C SER A 64 -3.87 3.44 -18.13
N ARG A 65 -4.52 3.92 -17.08
CA ARG A 65 -5.88 3.51 -16.72
C ARG A 65 -6.93 4.11 -17.65
N GLN A 66 -6.77 5.35 -18.07
CA GLN A 66 -7.72 5.96 -19.02
C GLN A 66 -7.62 5.27 -20.38
N GLU A 67 -6.41 4.99 -20.85
CA GLU A 67 -6.19 4.22 -22.08
C GLU A 67 -6.92 2.88 -22.03
N LEU A 68 -6.81 2.14 -20.91
CA LEU A 68 -7.56 0.88 -20.72
C LEU A 68 -9.06 1.08 -20.82
N LYS A 69 -9.60 2.13 -20.21
CA LYS A 69 -11.05 2.39 -20.24
C LYS A 69 -11.56 2.76 -21.62
N GLU A 70 -10.77 3.51 -22.39
CA GLU A 70 -11.14 3.97 -23.72
C GLU A 70 -11.05 2.85 -24.76
N THR A 71 -9.99 2.04 -24.67
CA THR A 71 -9.70 0.99 -25.67
C THR A 71 -10.23 -0.38 -25.27
N ASN A 72 -10.60 -0.56 -23.99
CA ASN A 72 -10.99 -1.82 -23.36
C ASN A 72 -9.96 -2.95 -23.54
N ARG A 73 -8.69 -2.62 -23.85
CA ARG A 73 -7.59 -3.56 -24.13
C ARG A 73 -6.24 -2.93 -23.82
N PHE A 74 -5.23 -3.73 -23.50
CA PHE A 74 -3.83 -3.30 -23.56
C PHE A 74 -3.11 -3.86 -24.78
N SER A 75 -2.21 -3.07 -25.35
CA SER A 75 -1.13 -3.63 -26.18
C SER A 75 -0.15 -4.42 -25.28
N GLU A 76 0.52 -5.44 -25.84
CA GLU A 76 1.57 -6.18 -25.11
C GLU A 76 2.62 -5.24 -24.50
N LYS A 77 3.04 -4.25 -25.28
CA LYS A 77 3.97 -3.20 -24.84
C LYS A 77 3.42 -2.43 -23.65
N GLY A 78 2.18 -1.94 -23.73
CA GLY A 78 1.53 -1.17 -22.66
C GLY A 78 1.34 -2.01 -21.38
N TYR A 79 1.04 -3.30 -21.54
CA TYR A 79 0.93 -4.23 -20.42
C TYR A 79 2.26 -4.41 -19.69
N LEU A 80 3.34 -4.70 -20.43
CA LEU A 80 4.68 -4.86 -19.86
C LEU A 80 5.17 -3.56 -19.19
N ASP A 81 4.91 -2.41 -19.82
CA ASP A 81 5.25 -1.11 -19.24
C ASP A 81 4.54 -0.89 -17.90
N ARG A 82 3.25 -1.25 -17.82
CA ARG A 82 2.46 -1.18 -16.58
C ARG A 82 2.96 -2.12 -15.49
N LEU A 83 3.40 -3.35 -15.83
CA LEU A 83 3.99 -4.26 -14.84
C LEU A 83 5.24 -3.67 -14.18
N TRP A 84 6.09 -2.99 -14.97
CA TRP A 84 7.26 -2.30 -14.42
C TRP A 84 6.90 -1.05 -13.62
N MET A 85 5.90 -0.27 -14.06
CA MET A 85 5.40 0.83 -13.24
C MET A 85 4.94 0.33 -11.85
N LEU A 86 4.15 -0.75 -11.80
CA LEU A 86 3.69 -1.34 -10.54
C LEU A 86 4.83 -1.88 -9.68
N TYR A 87 5.84 -2.49 -10.31
CA TYR A 87 7.07 -2.91 -9.62
C TYR A 87 7.73 -1.72 -8.92
N TYR A 88 8.03 -0.65 -9.65
CA TYR A 88 8.71 0.52 -9.08
C TYR A 88 7.88 1.18 -7.97
N ILE A 89 6.57 1.36 -8.18
CA ILE A 89 5.65 1.93 -7.17
C ILE A 89 5.62 1.08 -5.90
N THR A 90 5.68 -0.25 -6.04
CA THR A 90 5.73 -1.17 -4.90
C THR A 90 7.06 -1.07 -4.17
N ALA A 91 8.16 -1.15 -4.92
CA ALA A 91 9.51 -1.31 -4.37
C ALA A 91 10.10 -0.01 -3.78
N VAL A 92 9.66 1.15 -4.26
CA VAL A 92 10.15 2.46 -3.81
C VAL A 92 9.77 2.75 -2.34
N PRO A 93 10.67 3.33 -1.53
CA PRO A 93 10.35 3.78 -0.17
C PRO A 93 9.37 4.96 -0.18
N LEU A 94 8.61 5.12 0.91
CA LEU A 94 7.76 6.30 1.15
C LEU A 94 8.61 7.57 1.24
N LEU A 95 8.00 8.72 0.97
CA LEU A 95 8.66 10.00 1.18
C LEU A 95 8.96 10.19 2.66
N THR A 96 10.18 10.60 2.96
CA THR A 96 10.54 11.04 4.31
C THR A 96 9.87 12.37 4.58
N VAL A 97 9.22 12.49 5.75
CA VAL A 97 8.71 13.76 6.24
C VAL A 97 9.90 14.54 6.82
N ASP A 98 10.71 15.13 5.95
CA ASP A 98 11.76 16.06 6.38
C ASP A 98 11.25 17.48 6.24
N TYR A 99 10.98 18.12 7.38
CA TYR A 99 10.61 19.52 7.42
C TYR A 99 11.92 20.30 7.55
N SER A 100 12.21 21.17 6.57
CA SER A 100 13.32 22.12 6.65
C SER A 100 12.82 23.47 7.19
N PRO A 101 13.57 24.12 8.10
CA PRO A 101 13.21 25.44 8.66
C PRO A 101 13.24 26.57 7.62
N ASP A 102 13.75 26.31 6.42
CA ASP A 102 13.82 27.26 5.31
C ASP A 102 12.66 27.10 4.31
N VAL A 103 11.80 26.09 4.49
CA VAL A 103 10.60 25.90 3.67
C VAL A 103 9.40 26.53 4.39
N PRO A 104 8.87 27.67 3.90
CA PRO A 104 7.88 28.46 4.63
C PRO A 104 6.53 27.74 4.82
N HIS A 105 6.24 26.71 4.03
CA HIS A 105 5.04 25.89 4.16
C HIS A 105 5.39 24.41 4.07
N PRO A 106 4.99 23.58 5.06
CA PRO A 106 5.12 22.14 4.92
C PRO A 106 4.37 21.69 3.66
N ARG A 107 5.06 21.11 2.68
CA ARG A 107 4.39 20.46 1.55
C ARG A 107 3.65 19.25 2.12
N PHE A 108 2.33 19.35 2.22
CA PHE A 108 1.47 18.23 2.58
C PHE A 108 1.39 17.24 1.41
N ASN A 109 2.50 16.56 1.13
CA ASN A 109 2.51 15.58 0.08
C ASN A 109 2.08 14.20 0.65
N LYS A 110 0.90 13.75 0.24
CA LYS A 110 0.39 12.38 0.48
C LYS A 110 0.42 11.54 -0.81
N ASP A 111 1.06 12.02 -1.86
CA ASP A 111 1.11 11.36 -3.17
C ASP A 111 1.71 9.97 -3.08
N ASP A 112 2.61 9.72 -2.12
CA ASP A 112 3.18 8.40 -1.89
C ASP A 112 2.14 7.37 -1.42
N TYR A 113 1.37 7.66 -0.37
CA TYR A 113 0.29 6.78 0.09
C TYR A 113 -0.85 6.69 -0.94
N VAL A 114 -1.21 7.81 -1.56
CA VAL A 114 -2.28 7.87 -2.56
C VAL A 114 -1.90 7.04 -3.78
N LEU A 115 -0.65 7.11 -4.24
CA LEU A 115 -0.14 6.33 -5.35
C LEU A 115 -0.10 4.84 -5.02
N LYS A 116 0.44 4.47 -3.85
CA LYS A 116 0.49 3.05 -3.42
C LYS A 116 -0.92 2.45 -3.30
N ARG A 117 -1.88 3.21 -2.77
CA ARG A 117 -3.30 2.82 -2.75
C ARG A 117 -3.86 2.66 -4.17
N ALA A 118 -3.60 3.63 -5.06
CA ALA A 118 -4.09 3.58 -6.44
C ALA A 118 -3.54 2.37 -7.19
N ALA A 119 -2.25 2.06 -7.03
CA ALA A 119 -1.62 0.86 -7.60
C ALA A 119 -2.29 -0.43 -7.11
N LEU A 120 -2.58 -0.54 -5.81
CA LEU A 120 -3.31 -1.71 -5.29
C LEU A 120 -4.70 -1.81 -5.89
N MET A 121 -5.45 -0.70 -5.98
CA MET A 121 -6.79 -0.71 -6.59
C MET A 121 -6.73 -1.18 -8.05
N GLN A 122 -5.72 -0.75 -8.81
CA GLN A 122 -5.57 -1.20 -10.21
C GLN A 122 -5.27 -2.69 -10.30
N ILE A 123 -4.39 -3.22 -9.45
CA ILE A 123 -4.14 -4.67 -9.34
C ILE A 123 -5.43 -5.40 -8.96
N ALA A 124 -6.17 -4.86 -8.00
CA ALA A 124 -7.33 -5.50 -7.41
C ALA A 124 -8.62 -5.40 -8.22
N PHE A 125 -8.73 -4.55 -9.25
CA PHE A 125 -9.98 -4.39 -10.01
C PHE A 125 -9.82 -4.46 -11.52
N GLU A 126 -8.69 -3.99 -12.05
CA GLU A 126 -8.58 -3.67 -13.47
C GLU A 126 -7.73 -4.70 -14.22
N LEU A 127 -6.69 -5.22 -13.58
CA LEU A 127 -5.77 -6.15 -14.23
C LEU A 127 -6.30 -7.58 -14.38
N ILE A 128 -7.39 -7.97 -13.70
CA ILE A 128 -7.87 -9.37 -13.64
C ILE A 128 -9.22 -9.53 -14.36
N SER A 129 -9.91 -8.42 -14.62
CA SER A 129 -11.28 -8.40 -15.17
C SER A 129 -11.31 -8.34 -16.70
N ASP A 130 -10.15 -8.32 -17.36
CA ASP A 130 -10.02 -8.13 -18.81
C ASP A 130 -9.91 -9.49 -19.54
N GLU A 131 -10.76 -9.73 -20.54
CA GLU A 131 -10.71 -10.96 -21.34
C GLU A 131 -9.41 -11.08 -22.18
N ASP A 132 -8.73 -9.97 -22.49
CA ASP A 132 -7.41 -10.00 -23.13
C ASP A 132 -6.28 -10.29 -22.13
N TYR A 133 -6.48 -9.98 -20.84
CA TYR A 133 -5.63 -10.50 -19.77
C TYR A 133 -5.68 -12.03 -19.76
N LEU A 134 -6.85 -12.66 -19.97
CA LEU A 134 -6.99 -14.12 -20.11
C LEU A 134 -6.23 -14.72 -21.32
N ARG A 135 -5.92 -13.91 -22.36
CA ARG A 135 -5.24 -14.37 -23.58
C ARG A 135 -3.71 -14.34 -23.45
N TYR A 136 -3.14 -13.32 -22.79
CA TYR A 136 -1.71 -13.23 -22.43
C TYR A 136 -1.38 -14.05 -21.16
N GLU A 137 -2.37 -14.24 -20.27
CA GLU A 137 -2.28 -15.09 -19.08
C GLU A 137 -1.92 -16.53 -19.40
N ARG A 138 -2.40 -17.14 -20.49
CA ARG A 138 -2.20 -18.60 -20.66
C ARG A 138 -0.75 -19.04 -20.61
N GLN A 139 0.21 -18.17 -20.98
CA GLN A 139 1.63 -18.48 -20.92
C GLN A 139 2.31 -18.06 -19.60
N HIS A 140 1.81 -17.02 -18.92
CA HIS A 140 2.46 -16.40 -17.74
C HIS A 140 1.54 -16.21 -16.52
N HIS A 141 0.38 -16.87 -16.49
CA HIS A 141 -0.65 -16.70 -15.46
C HIS A 141 -0.09 -16.91 -14.05
N LYS A 142 0.70 -17.97 -13.88
CA LYS A 142 1.29 -18.32 -12.60
C LYS A 142 2.24 -17.22 -12.12
N GLU A 143 3.10 -16.72 -12.99
CA GLU A 143 4.03 -15.63 -12.71
C GLU A 143 3.27 -14.35 -12.33
N LEU A 144 2.20 -14.02 -13.07
CA LEU A 144 1.37 -12.84 -12.81
C LEU A 144 0.66 -12.89 -11.47
N VAL A 145 0.02 -14.02 -11.16
CA VAL A 145 -0.62 -14.25 -9.86
C VAL A 145 0.37 -14.04 -8.72
N HIS A 146 1.59 -14.59 -8.85
CA HIS A 146 2.63 -14.42 -7.83
C HIS A 146 3.16 -12.98 -7.77
N LEU A 147 3.36 -12.29 -8.90
CA LEU A 147 3.76 -10.88 -8.94
C LEU A 147 2.71 -10.00 -8.26
N PHE A 148 1.44 -10.13 -8.61
CA PHE A 148 0.37 -9.31 -8.05
C PHE A 148 0.13 -9.58 -6.57
N ALA A 149 0.22 -10.84 -6.14
CA ALA A 149 0.17 -11.17 -4.72
C ALA A 149 1.36 -10.55 -3.96
N SER A 150 2.57 -10.61 -4.52
CA SER A 150 3.77 -9.97 -3.96
C SER A 150 3.65 -8.44 -3.91
N TYR A 151 3.13 -7.82 -4.96
CA TYR A 151 2.98 -6.36 -5.04
C TYR A 151 1.92 -5.89 -4.05
N SER A 152 0.79 -6.57 -4.00
CA SER A 152 -0.29 -6.23 -3.05
C SER A 152 0.19 -6.34 -1.60
N ALA A 153 0.91 -7.42 -1.27
CA ALA A 153 1.51 -7.61 0.05
C ALA A 153 2.58 -6.55 0.36
N GLY A 154 3.47 -6.25 -0.59
CA GLY A 154 4.52 -5.24 -0.44
C GLY A 154 3.96 -3.83 -0.23
N LEU A 155 2.94 -3.45 -0.99
CA LEU A 155 2.23 -2.17 -0.85
C LEU A 155 1.59 -2.06 0.54
N LEU A 156 0.87 -3.09 0.98
CA LEU A 156 0.25 -3.10 2.31
C LEU A 156 1.31 -3.03 3.42
N LYS A 157 2.39 -3.82 3.32
CA LYS A 157 3.49 -3.80 4.29
C LYS A 157 4.06 -2.40 4.47
N ARG A 158 4.38 -1.70 3.38
CA ARG A 158 4.94 -0.34 3.44
C ARG A 158 4.03 0.65 4.14
N VAL A 159 2.72 0.58 3.90
CA VAL A 159 1.75 1.46 4.57
C VAL A 159 1.62 1.09 6.05
N ARG A 160 1.58 -0.21 6.39
CA ARG A 160 1.53 -0.67 7.79
C ARG A 160 2.75 -0.26 8.60
N GLU A 161 3.95 -0.44 8.05
CA GLU A 161 5.21 -0.07 8.71
C GLU A 161 5.34 1.43 8.98
N SER A 162 4.57 2.26 8.27
CA SER A 162 4.55 3.71 8.46
C SER A 162 3.57 4.19 9.53
N TYR A 163 2.71 3.31 10.04
CA TYR A 163 1.75 3.63 11.11
C TYR A 163 2.44 3.61 12.47
N ASP A 164 2.27 4.68 13.24
CA ASP A 164 2.69 4.76 14.64
C ASP A 164 1.43 4.81 15.53
N PRO A 165 1.02 3.68 16.15
CA PRO A 165 -0.18 3.65 17.00
C PRO A 165 -0.06 4.54 18.24
N ASP A 166 1.17 4.78 18.71
CA ASP A 166 1.45 5.55 19.92
C ASP A 166 1.72 7.02 19.62
N LEU A 167 1.60 7.45 18.36
CA LEU A 167 1.95 8.81 17.95
C LEU A 167 1.18 9.86 18.75
N GLU A 168 -0.12 9.66 18.97
CA GLU A 168 -0.95 10.61 19.72
C GLU A 168 -0.42 10.81 21.15
N GLU A 169 -0.05 9.73 21.83
CA GLU A 169 0.51 9.78 23.18
C GLU A 169 1.91 10.42 23.19
N LYS A 170 2.76 10.07 22.21
CA LYS A 170 4.09 10.68 22.01
C LYS A 170 3.96 12.20 21.80
N LEU A 171 3.01 12.64 20.98
CA LEU A 171 2.73 14.06 20.73
C LEU A 171 2.20 14.77 21.98
N LYS A 172 1.34 14.14 22.79
CA LYS A 172 0.86 14.68 24.07
C LYS A 172 2.01 14.90 25.07
N LYS A 173 2.89 13.90 25.24
CA LYS A 173 4.07 13.98 26.12
C LYS A 173 5.02 15.09 25.69
N MET A 174 5.29 15.19 24.38
CA MET A 174 6.14 16.24 23.82
C MET A 174 5.55 17.65 24.03
N LYS A 175 4.24 17.87 23.79
CA LYS A 175 3.58 19.16 24.07
C LYS A 175 3.65 19.55 25.55
N PHE A 176 3.67 18.58 26.46
CA PHE A 176 3.79 18.83 27.89
C PHE A 176 5.22 19.23 28.29
N GLN A 177 6.23 18.65 27.65
CA GLN A 177 7.64 19.00 27.83
C GLN A 177 7.93 20.41 27.31
N SER A 178 7.48 20.75 26.09
CA SER A 178 7.71 22.08 25.51
C SER A 178 7.08 23.25 26.28
N ARG A 179 6.10 22.98 27.16
CA ARG A 179 5.50 23.98 28.06
C ARG A 179 6.35 24.23 29.31
N LYS A 180 7.30 23.35 29.62
CA LYS A 180 8.23 23.48 30.75
C LYS A 180 9.53 24.20 30.36
N ASP A 181 9.84 24.26 29.07
CA ASP A 181 11.00 24.98 28.55
C ASP A 181 10.73 26.50 28.57
N ASP A 182 11.76 27.31 28.82
CA ASP A 182 11.64 28.77 28.84
C ASP A 182 11.27 29.30 27.43
N PRO A 183 10.14 30.02 27.28
CA PRO A 183 9.74 30.63 26.01
C PRO A 183 10.81 31.57 25.41
N ALA A 184 11.74 32.10 26.22
CA ALA A 184 12.86 32.92 25.75
C ALA A 184 13.98 32.09 25.07
N GLU A 185 14.11 30.80 25.38
CA GLU A 185 15.14 29.92 24.80
C GLU A 185 14.71 29.32 23.44
N ILE A 186 13.41 29.18 23.19
CA ILE A 186 12.91 28.66 21.91
C ILE A 186 12.60 29.84 20.98
N SER A 187 13.54 30.15 20.07
CA SER A 187 13.29 31.08 18.98
C SER A 187 11.96 30.76 18.28
N LYS A 188 11.15 31.80 17.97
CA LYS A 188 9.85 31.68 17.27
C LYS A 188 9.92 30.80 16.02
N ARG A 189 11.06 30.80 15.32
CA ARG A 189 11.33 29.96 14.13
C ARG A 189 11.43 28.48 14.48
N ASN A 190 12.09 28.13 15.59
CA ASN A 190 12.23 26.76 16.07
C ASN A 190 10.92 26.21 16.62
N TYR A 191 10.11 27.06 17.27
CA TYR A 191 8.78 26.68 17.74
C TYR A 191 7.82 26.35 16.58
N LEU A 192 7.72 27.23 15.57
CA LEU A 192 6.90 26.97 14.38
C LEU A 192 7.37 25.75 13.61
N PHE A 193 8.68 25.55 13.51
CA PHE A 193 9.28 24.36 12.92
C PHE A 193 8.81 23.08 13.60
N PHE A 194 8.88 23.07 14.93
CA PHE A 194 8.45 21.94 15.73
C PHE A 194 6.96 21.63 15.53
N ILE A 195 6.09 22.64 15.65
CA ILE A 195 4.64 22.47 15.48
C ILE A 195 4.28 21.95 14.08
N ASN A 196 4.87 22.50 13.02
CA ASN A 196 4.60 22.07 11.64
C ASN A 196 5.01 20.62 11.39
N LYS A 197 6.17 20.19 11.91
CA LYS A 197 6.63 18.80 11.82
C LYS A 197 5.66 17.83 12.51
N GLN A 198 5.09 18.22 13.64
CA GLN A 198 4.10 17.41 14.36
C GLN A 198 2.77 17.32 13.61
N ILE A 199 2.25 18.44 13.10
CA ILE A 199 1.02 18.47 12.31
C ILE A 199 1.15 17.57 11.07
N LEU A 200 2.31 17.59 10.39
CA LEU A 200 2.57 16.72 9.26
C LEU A 200 2.55 15.23 9.64
N ARG A 201 3.20 14.86 10.74
CA ARG A 201 3.23 13.47 11.23
C ARG A 201 1.83 12.99 11.62
N ASP A 202 1.10 13.80 12.38
CA ASP A 202 -0.26 13.50 12.81
C ASP A 202 -1.22 13.35 11.62
N ASN A 203 -1.16 14.28 10.66
CA ASN A 203 -1.97 14.23 9.44
C ASN A 203 -1.68 13.01 8.55
N ARG A 204 -0.44 12.54 8.50
CA ARG A 204 -0.11 11.29 7.78
C ARG A 204 -0.62 10.09 8.56
N ASN A 205 -0.36 10.04 9.87
CA ASN A 205 -0.71 8.92 10.73
C ASN A 205 -2.23 8.68 10.85
N SER A 206 -3.03 9.75 10.95
CA SER A 206 -4.48 9.66 11.10
C SER A 206 -5.20 9.03 9.90
N THR A 207 -4.63 9.12 8.69
CA THR A 207 -5.21 8.53 7.48
C THR A 207 -4.83 7.07 7.24
N ILE A 208 -3.75 6.61 7.84
CA ILE A 208 -3.19 5.27 7.57
C ILE A 208 -4.15 4.13 7.99
N PRO A 209 -4.84 4.15 9.15
CA PRO A 209 -5.73 3.06 9.55
C PRO A 209 -6.83 2.75 8.52
N SER A 210 -7.42 3.78 7.92
CA SER A 210 -8.42 3.60 6.86
C SER A 210 -7.83 2.97 5.61
N TYR A 211 -6.59 3.33 5.26
CA TYR A 211 -5.90 2.75 4.11
C TYR A 211 -5.53 1.29 4.38
N ILE A 212 -5.01 0.98 5.57
CA ILE A 212 -4.72 -0.38 5.98
C ILE A 212 -5.95 -1.28 5.84
N ASN A 213 -7.10 -0.89 6.42
CA ASN A 213 -8.32 -1.69 6.35
C ASN A 213 -8.76 -1.96 4.90
N MET A 214 -8.79 -0.94 4.05
CA MET A 214 -9.12 -1.11 2.63
C MET A 214 -8.12 -2.03 1.92
N MET A 215 -6.83 -1.81 2.15
CA MET A 215 -5.78 -2.57 1.48
C MET A 215 -5.75 -4.04 1.94
N GLU A 216 -6.09 -4.31 3.19
CA GLU A 216 -6.31 -5.65 3.73
C GLU A 216 -7.47 -6.36 3.01
N GLU A 217 -8.63 -5.70 2.86
CA GLU A 217 -9.78 -6.26 2.13
C GLU A 217 -9.42 -6.57 0.67
N LEU A 218 -8.74 -5.65 -0.02
CA LEU A 218 -8.32 -5.84 -1.41
C LEU A 218 -7.29 -6.97 -1.56
N LEU A 219 -6.31 -7.04 -0.66
CA LEU A 219 -5.32 -8.12 -0.66
C LEU A 219 -6.03 -9.46 -0.43
N MET A 220 -6.81 -9.58 0.64
CA MET A 220 -7.44 -10.82 1.04
C MET A 220 -8.43 -11.30 0.00
N GLY A 221 -9.22 -10.37 -0.58
CA GLY A 221 -10.13 -10.62 -1.69
C GLY A 221 -9.46 -11.23 -2.93
N ARG A 222 -8.17 -10.96 -3.15
CA ARG A 222 -7.40 -11.52 -4.27
C ARG A 222 -6.66 -12.79 -3.91
N LEU A 223 -6.09 -12.88 -2.70
CA LEU A 223 -5.38 -14.08 -2.28
C LEU A 223 -6.27 -15.32 -2.27
N TRP A 224 -7.50 -15.22 -1.76
CA TRP A 224 -8.40 -16.39 -1.74
C TRP A 224 -8.79 -16.85 -3.15
N SER A 225 -8.90 -15.92 -4.11
CA SER A 225 -9.26 -16.25 -5.50
C SER A 225 -8.08 -16.84 -6.26
N TYR A 226 -6.88 -16.29 -6.08
CA TYR A 226 -5.65 -16.76 -6.74
C TYR A 226 -5.19 -18.13 -6.26
N PHE A 227 -5.32 -18.36 -4.96
CA PHE A 227 -4.77 -19.55 -4.29
C PHE A 227 -5.88 -20.37 -3.64
N HIS A 228 -6.99 -20.54 -4.36
CA HIS A 228 -8.11 -21.34 -3.87
C HIS A 228 -7.66 -22.77 -3.55
N GLY A 229 -8.00 -23.25 -2.35
CA GLY A 229 -7.56 -24.57 -1.86
C GLY A 229 -6.08 -24.64 -1.45
N GLN A 230 -5.34 -23.53 -1.48
CA GLN A 230 -3.91 -23.47 -1.18
C GLN A 230 -3.63 -22.54 0.01
N PRO A 231 -4.00 -22.93 1.25
CA PRO A 231 -3.90 -22.05 2.42
C PRO A 231 -2.46 -21.61 2.73
N ARG A 232 -1.47 -22.45 2.43
CA ARG A 232 -0.05 -22.12 2.62
C ARG A 232 0.43 -20.99 1.71
N GLU A 233 -0.06 -20.92 0.47
CA GLU A 233 0.27 -19.81 -0.43
C GLU A 233 -0.42 -18.51 0.04
N VAL A 234 -1.68 -18.58 0.49
CA VAL A 234 -2.35 -17.42 1.09
C VAL A 234 -1.55 -16.89 2.30
N GLU A 235 -1.17 -17.76 3.22
CA GLU A 235 -0.38 -17.40 4.42
C GLU A 235 0.99 -16.80 4.08
N LYS A 236 1.66 -17.32 3.05
CA LYS A 236 2.94 -16.78 2.57
C LYS A 236 2.83 -15.30 2.20
N TYR A 237 1.77 -14.90 1.50
CA TYR A 237 1.57 -13.51 1.11
C TYR A 237 1.08 -12.62 2.25
N ILE A 238 0.30 -13.17 3.19
CA ILE A 238 -0.02 -12.47 4.44
C ILE A 238 1.26 -12.18 5.24
N LYS A 239 2.17 -13.16 5.35
CA LYS A 239 3.49 -12.97 5.99
C LYS A 239 4.34 -11.93 5.28
N LEU A 240 4.33 -11.94 3.95
CA LEU A 240 5.00 -10.90 3.14
C LEU A 240 4.40 -9.51 3.38
N ALA A 241 3.11 -9.41 3.73
CA ALA A 241 2.45 -8.16 4.12
C ALA A 241 2.77 -7.71 5.57
N GLY A 242 3.64 -8.44 6.27
CA GLY A 242 4.14 -8.08 7.59
C GLY A 242 3.31 -8.61 8.76
N TYR A 243 2.52 -9.68 8.59
CA TYR A 243 1.84 -10.38 9.67
C TYR A 243 2.65 -11.62 10.05
N GLN A 244 3.17 -11.69 11.27
CA GLN A 244 4.21 -12.68 11.61
C GLN A 244 3.69 -13.84 12.46
N SER A 245 2.76 -13.59 13.40
CA SER A 245 2.22 -14.63 14.28
C SER A 245 1.02 -15.35 13.66
N GLU A 246 0.73 -16.56 14.14
CA GLU A 246 -0.49 -17.26 13.74
C GLU A 246 -1.74 -16.47 14.13
N GLU A 247 -1.72 -15.83 15.30
CA GLU A 247 -2.82 -15.02 15.80
C GLU A 247 -3.07 -13.81 14.90
N GLU A 248 -2.03 -13.10 14.46
CA GLU A 248 -2.16 -11.97 13.54
C GLU A 248 -2.73 -12.38 12.18
N ILE A 249 -2.27 -13.52 11.65
CA ILE A 249 -2.75 -14.08 10.39
C ILE A 249 -4.22 -14.48 10.50
N ASP A 250 -4.57 -15.19 11.57
CA ASP A 250 -5.94 -15.61 11.86
C ASP A 250 -6.87 -14.40 12.02
N GLU A 251 -6.47 -13.39 12.79
CA GLU A 251 -7.24 -12.17 12.99
C GLU A 251 -7.49 -11.42 11.68
N LEU A 252 -6.48 -11.34 10.80
CA LEU A 252 -6.65 -10.78 9.46
C LEU A 252 -7.68 -11.59 8.65
N ILE A 253 -7.56 -12.91 8.60
CA ILE A 253 -8.49 -13.77 7.87
C ILE A 253 -9.92 -13.60 8.43
N PHE A 254 -10.08 -13.60 9.74
CA PHE A 254 -11.39 -13.55 10.40
C PHE A 254 -12.12 -12.22 10.17
N ARG A 255 -11.39 -11.09 10.11
CA ARG A 255 -12.01 -9.77 9.91
C ARG A 255 -12.22 -9.38 8.46
N THR A 256 -11.53 -10.04 7.51
CA THR A 256 -11.60 -9.68 6.08
C THR A 256 -12.38 -10.67 5.23
N LEU A 257 -12.41 -11.96 5.62
CA LEU A 257 -13.10 -13.01 4.88
C LEU A 257 -14.19 -13.61 5.75
N ALA A 258 -15.38 -13.77 5.17
CA ALA A 258 -16.42 -14.60 5.77
C ALA A 258 -16.08 -16.08 5.55
N ARG A 259 -16.50 -16.96 6.46
CA ARG A 259 -16.43 -18.40 6.25
C ARG A 259 -17.56 -18.83 5.30
N THR A 260 -17.22 -19.06 4.04
CA THR A 260 -18.12 -19.51 2.97
C THR A 260 -17.56 -20.75 2.29
N PRO A 261 -18.33 -21.46 1.43
CA PRO A 261 -17.77 -22.59 0.68
C PRO A 261 -16.51 -22.25 -0.14
N LYS A 262 -16.37 -21.01 -0.61
CA LYS A 262 -15.20 -20.55 -1.38
C LYS A 262 -13.96 -20.28 -0.53
N THR A 263 -14.13 -20.02 0.76
CA THR A 263 -13.07 -19.61 1.68
C THR A 263 -12.85 -20.62 2.81
N GLU A 264 -13.66 -21.68 2.89
CA GLU A 264 -13.62 -22.68 3.96
C GLU A 264 -12.26 -23.36 4.11
N PHE A 265 -11.51 -23.51 3.01
CA PHE A 265 -10.16 -24.06 3.04
C PHE A 265 -9.21 -23.29 3.97
N LEU A 266 -9.47 -22.00 4.23
CA LEU A 266 -8.70 -21.20 5.18
C LEU A 266 -9.04 -21.53 6.64
N TYR A 267 -10.24 -22.03 6.94
CA TYR A 267 -10.74 -22.28 8.30
C TYR A 267 -10.58 -23.73 8.75
N GLN A 268 -9.66 -24.48 8.15
CA GLN A 268 -9.45 -25.89 8.50
C GLN A 268 -8.61 -26.06 9.77
N GLY A 269 -8.73 -27.22 10.41
CA GLY A 269 -7.88 -27.62 11.55
C GLY A 269 -7.98 -26.71 12.78
N ALA A 270 -6.83 -26.34 13.35
CA ALA A 270 -6.74 -25.54 14.56
C ALA A 270 -7.31 -24.13 14.38
N ARG A 271 -7.11 -23.51 13.21
CA ARG A 271 -7.66 -22.18 12.87
C ARG A 271 -9.18 -22.17 12.93
N GLY A 272 -9.83 -23.21 12.37
CA GLY A 272 -11.28 -23.36 12.46
C GLY A 272 -11.79 -23.42 13.90
N LYS A 273 -11.12 -24.19 14.76
CA LYS A 273 -11.47 -24.25 16.20
C LYS A 273 -11.30 -22.90 16.89
N ARG A 274 -10.29 -22.10 16.52
CA ARG A 274 -10.10 -20.72 17.02
C ARG A 274 -11.23 -19.80 16.55
N TYR A 275 -11.60 -19.87 15.27
CA TYR A 275 -12.72 -19.11 14.69
C TYR A 275 -14.05 -19.42 15.41
N GLU A 276 -14.38 -20.69 15.59
CA GLU A 276 -15.62 -21.11 16.28
C GLU A 276 -15.66 -20.64 17.74
N ARG A 277 -14.53 -20.72 18.45
CA ARG A 277 -14.43 -20.19 19.83
C ARG A 277 -14.65 -18.68 19.85
N LYS A 278 -14.09 -17.94 18.88
CA LYS A 278 -14.27 -16.49 18.79
C LYS A 278 -15.74 -16.12 18.59
N ILE A 279 -16.42 -16.76 17.63
CA ILE A 279 -17.87 -16.57 17.41
C ILE A 279 -18.68 -16.88 18.67
N ARG A 280 -18.42 -18.01 19.32
CA ARG A 280 -19.16 -18.43 20.53
C ARG A 280 -18.95 -17.51 21.72
N SER A 281 -17.74 -16.94 21.85
CA SER A 281 -17.41 -16.08 22.97
C SER A 281 -18.10 -14.71 22.92
N GLY A 282 -18.74 -14.35 21.80
CA GLY A 282 -19.28 -13.00 21.59
C GLY A 282 -18.23 -11.90 21.63
N LYS A 283 -16.93 -12.24 21.78
CA LYS A 283 -15.83 -11.29 21.67
C LYS A 283 -15.72 -10.91 20.20
N GLU A 284 -16.33 -9.78 19.89
CA GLU A 284 -16.16 -9.03 18.66
C GLU A 284 -14.66 -8.98 18.31
N SER A 285 -14.32 -9.14 17.03
CA SER A 285 -13.00 -8.67 16.60
C SER A 285 -12.90 -7.21 17.04
N SER A 286 -11.88 -6.86 17.82
CA SER A 286 -11.66 -5.49 18.29
C SER A 286 -11.33 -4.48 17.17
N VAL A 287 -11.68 -4.80 15.92
CA VAL A 287 -11.62 -3.92 14.77
C VAL A 287 -12.96 -3.99 14.01
N ASN A 288 -13.76 -2.95 14.20
CA ASN A 288 -14.88 -2.47 13.38
C ASN A 288 -16.08 -3.40 13.11
N ASP A 289 -17.03 -3.39 14.05
CA ASP A 289 -18.42 -3.81 13.86
C ASP A 289 -19.19 -3.05 12.74
N ARG A 290 -18.57 -2.00 12.16
CA ARG A 290 -19.10 -1.26 10.99
C ARG A 290 -18.95 -1.99 9.65
N TYR A 291 -18.13 -3.06 9.58
CA TYR A 291 -17.80 -3.72 8.31
C TYR A 291 -17.94 -5.24 8.34
N LEU A 292 -18.81 -5.79 9.21
CA LEU A 292 -19.29 -7.16 9.02
C LEU A 292 -19.84 -7.33 7.59
N HIS A 293 -19.33 -8.33 6.87
CA HIS A 293 -19.87 -8.75 5.58
C HIS A 293 -21.37 -9.02 5.75
N SER A 294 -22.18 -8.64 4.76
CA SER A 294 -23.65 -8.67 4.85
C SER A 294 -24.24 -10.03 5.29
N ILE A 295 -23.55 -11.13 4.96
CA ILE A 295 -23.94 -12.50 5.31
C ILE A 295 -23.79 -12.74 6.82
N ASP A 296 -22.74 -12.22 7.45
CA ASP A 296 -22.50 -12.38 8.89
C ASP A 296 -23.47 -11.52 9.71
N ARG A 297 -23.87 -10.36 9.19
CA ARG A 297 -25.00 -9.58 9.75
C ARG A 297 -26.33 -10.34 9.67
N ALA A 298 -26.60 -11.00 8.55
CA ALA A 298 -27.83 -11.78 8.36
C ALA A 298 -27.90 -13.00 9.30
N LEU A 299 -26.76 -13.70 9.50
CA LEU A 299 -26.65 -14.80 10.45
C LEU A 299 -26.77 -14.34 11.92
N LYS A 300 -26.22 -13.16 12.26
CA LYS A 300 -26.40 -12.51 13.58
C LYS A 300 -27.87 -12.15 13.81
N ALA A 301 -28.57 -11.62 12.81
CA ALA A 301 -29.99 -11.27 12.89
C ALA A 301 -30.93 -12.49 12.98
N GLN A 302 -30.62 -13.59 12.26
CA GLN A 302 -31.39 -14.84 12.38
C GLN A 302 -31.24 -15.48 13.77
N LYS A 303 -30.02 -15.49 14.33
CA LYS A 303 -29.80 -16.04 15.68
C LYS A 303 -30.43 -15.19 16.78
N ALA A 304 -30.46 -13.87 16.63
CA ALA A 304 -31.16 -12.98 17.58
C ALA A 304 -32.69 -13.18 17.55
N LYS A 305 -33.26 -13.52 16.39
CA LYS A 305 -34.70 -13.83 16.24
C LYS A 305 -35.07 -15.23 16.71
N ALA A 306 -34.13 -16.18 16.72
CA ALA A 306 -34.36 -17.55 17.18
C ALA A 306 -34.17 -17.72 18.70
N GLY A 307 -33.74 -16.67 19.40
CA GLY A 307 -33.55 -16.64 20.86
C GLY A 307 -34.55 -15.76 21.60
N GLN A 308 -35.64 -15.34 20.94
CA GLN A 308 -36.85 -14.75 21.53
C GLN A 308 -38.01 -15.72 21.32
#